data_AF-A0AAQ0QCE8-F1
#
_entry.id   AF-A0AAQ0QCE8-F1
#
_cell.length_a   1.000
_cell.length_b   1.000
_cell.length_c   1.000
_cell.angle_alpha   90.00
_cell.angle_beta   90.00
_cell.angle_gamma   90.00
#
_symmetry.space_group_name_H-M   'P 1'
#
loop_
_entity.id
_entity.type
_entity.pdbx_description
1 polymer ?
#
loop_
_entity_poly.entity_id
_entity_poly.type
_entity_poly.pdbx_seq_one_letter_code
_entity_poly.pdbx_strand_id
1 'polypeptide(L)' 'MNDITELFGHYLSQYGSIDIAESEFKKNIHEDKDLHDAYREWCHMVGSSEKNGFKDYCEEVIRSQDDVWQTLNDNDDDNF' A
#
# COMPACT_ATOMS: atom_id res chain seq x y z
N MET A 1 -1.58 -7.97 -16.53
CA MET A 1 -2.81 -7.59 -15.80
C MET A 1 -2.27 -6.79 -14.64
N ASN A 2 -2.59 -5.50 -14.55
CA ASN A 2 -2.00 -4.65 -13.52
C ASN A 2 -2.74 -4.95 -12.22
N ASP A 3 -2.17 -5.81 -11.39
CA ASP A 3 -2.75 -6.16 -10.10
C ASP A 3 -2.62 -4.95 -9.18
N ILE A 4 -3.67 -4.64 -8.40
CA ILE A 4 -3.66 -3.48 -7.49
C ILE A 4 -2.50 -3.53 -6.47
N THR A 5 -1.96 -4.73 -6.23
CA THR A 5 -0.74 -4.98 -5.46
C THR A 5 0.53 -4.38 -6.09
N GLU A 6 0.65 -4.39 -7.43
CA GLU A 6 1.74 -3.70 -8.12
C GLU A 6 1.64 -2.18 -7.93
N LEU A 7 0.42 -1.67 -7.98
CA LEU A 7 0.16 -0.26 -7.73
C LEU A 7 0.56 0.12 -6.30
N PHE A 8 0.22 -0.69 -5.30
CA PHE A 8 0.66 -0.47 -3.92
C PHE A 8 2.19 -0.40 -3.82
N GLY A 9 2.90 -1.32 -4.46
CA GLY A 9 4.37 -1.28 -4.54
C GLY A 9 4.89 0.01 -5.17
N HIS A 10 4.22 0.50 -6.22
CA HIS A 10 4.57 1.78 -6.85
C HIS A 10 4.35 2.97 -5.90
N TYR A 11 3.21 3.05 -5.22
CA TYR A 11 2.94 4.09 -4.21
C TYR A 11 3.98 4.03 -3.09
N LEU A 12 4.22 2.85 -2.52
CA LEU A 12 5.17 2.70 -1.43
C LEU A 12 6.60 3.06 -1.86
N SER A 13 7.02 2.71 -3.08
CA SER A 13 8.34 3.07 -3.62
C SER A 13 8.45 4.57 -3.93
N GLN A 14 7.37 5.20 -4.39
CA GLN A 14 7.32 6.63 -4.67
C GLN A 14 7.35 7.49 -3.40
N TYR A 15 6.57 7.11 -2.39
CA TYR A 15 6.37 7.93 -1.19
C TYR A 15 7.31 7.54 -0.05
N GLY A 16 7.82 6.32 -0.03
CA GLY A 16 8.74 5.84 1.01
C GLY A 16 8.12 5.72 2.41
N SER A 17 6.79 5.82 2.53
CA SER A 17 6.09 5.71 3.81
C SER A 17 4.70 5.16 3.58
N ILE A 18 4.33 4.15 4.37
CA ILE A 18 3.02 3.48 4.27
C ILE A 18 1.89 4.49 4.52
N ASP A 19 2.04 5.36 5.51
CA ASP A 19 1.02 6.34 5.90
C ASP A 19 0.77 7.39 4.79
N ILE A 20 1.85 7.86 4.15
CA ILE A 20 1.78 8.81 3.03
C ILE A 20 1.20 8.12 1.79
N ALA A 21 1.71 6.92 1.46
CA ALA A 21 1.24 6.12 0.34
C ALA A 21 -0.25 5.79 0.47
N GLU A 22 -0.72 5.39 1.66
CA GLU A 22 -2.12 5.10 1.93
C GLU A 22 -2.99 6.35 1.76
N SER A 23 -2.54 7.50 2.26
CA SER A 23 -3.27 8.76 2.13
C SER A 23 -3.44 9.20 0.67
N GLU A 24 -2.38 9.07 -0.12
CA GLU A 24 -2.38 9.42 -1.54
C GLU A 24 -3.18 8.42 -2.36
N PHE A 25 -3.06 7.14 -2.07
CA PHE A 25 -3.90 6.10 -2.65
C PHE A 25 -5.38 6.34 -2.33
N LYS A 26 -5.71 6.71 -1.08
CA LYS A 26 -7.09 7.05 -0.66
C LYS A 26 -7.68 8.25 -1.39
N LYS A 27 -6.87 9.26 -1.73
CA LYS A 27 -7.30 10.37 -2.59
C LYS A 27 -7.59 9.88 -4.00
N ASN A 28 -6.66 9.11 -4.57
CA ASN A 28 -6.80 8.56 -5.92
C ASN A 28 -8.01 7.64 -6.08
N ILE A 29 -8.34 6.77 -5.11
CA ILE A 29 -9.59 5.97 -5.15
C ILE A 29 -10.86 6.82 -5.01
N HIS A 30 -10.77 8.00 -4.39
CA HIS A 30 -11.91 8.91 -4.27
C HIS A 30 -12.16 9.65 -5.58
N GLU A 31 -11.09 9.96 -6.31
CA GLU A 31 -11.12 10.64 -7.59
C GLU A 31 -11.37 9.66 -8.75
N ASP A 32 -10.90 8.42 -8.63
CA ASP A 32 -10.95 7.39 -9.67
C ASP A 32 -11.75 6.16 -9.21
N LYS A 33 -12.98 6.05 -9.74
CA LYS A 33 -13.91 4.97 -9.38
C LYS A 33 -13.46 3.59 -9.85
N ASP A 34 -12.74 3.52 -10.98
CA ASP A 34 -12.21 2.25 -11.49
C ASP A 34 -11.17 1.69 -10.50
N LEU A 35 -10.34 2.58 -9.95
CA LEU A 35 -9.38 2.24 -8.93
C LEU A 35 -10.05 1.77 -7.63
N HIS A 36 -11.12 2.43 -7.24
CA HIS A 36 -11.92 2.04 -6.08
C HIS A 36 -12.54 0.64 -6.25
N ASP A 37 -13.09 0.33 -7.42
CA ASP A 37 -13.73 -0.97 -7.68
C ASP A 37 -12.68 -2.09 -7.68
N ALA A 38 -11.54 -1.89 -8.35
CA ALA A 38 -10.42 -2.81 -8.33
C ALA A 38 -9.90 -3.07 -6.90
N TYR A 39 -9.83 -2.03 -6.06
CA TYR A 39 -9.39 -2.15 -4.67
C TYR A 39 -10.36 -2.97 -3.83
N ARG A 40 -11.65 -2.73 -4.05
CA ARG A 40 -12.73 -3.43 -3.37
C ARG A 40 -12.76 -4.91 -3.75
N GLU A 41 -12.61 -5.22 -5.04
CA GLU A 41 -12.52 -6.60 -5.52
C GLU A 41 -11.30 -7.33 -4.93
N TRP A 42 -10.14 -6.67 -4.90
CA TRP A 42 -8.94 -7.23 -4.28
C TRP A 42 -9.13 -7.49 -2.79
N CYS A 43 -9.68 -6.52 -2.04
CA CYS A 43 -10.01 -6.71 -0.62
C CYS A 43 -10.94 -7.92 -0.42
N HIS A 44 -11.94 -8.08 -1.29
CA HIS A 44 -12.86 -9.21 -1.25
C HIS A 44 -12.19 -10.56 -1.57
N MET A 45 -11.22 -10.57 -2.48
CA MET A 45 -10.47 -11.77 -2.87
C MET A 45 -9.51 -12.24 -1.78
N VAL A 46 -8.78 -11.31 -1.15
CA VAL A 46 -7.81 -11.63 -0.08
C VAL A 46 -8.45 -11.74 1.30
N GLY A 47 -9.73 -11.36 1.42
CA GLY A 47 -10.47 -11.37 2.69
C GLY A 47 -10.07 -10.22 3.62
N SER A 48 -9.42 -9.19 3.09
CA SER A 48 -9.05 -7.99 3.84
C SER A 48 -10.12 -6.90 3.71
N SER A 49 -10.00 -5.85 4.51
CA SER A 49 -10.98 -4.76 4.56
C SER A 49 -10.47 -3.53 3.83
N GLU A 50 -11.31 -2.82 3.08
CA GLU A 50 -10.92 -1.58 2.35
C GLU A 50 -10.24 -0.53 3.25
N LYS A 51 -10.51 -0.55 4.56
CA LYS A 51 -9.88 0.35 5.52
C LYS A 51 -8.43 -0.01 5.85
N ASN A 52 -8.10 -1.30 5.89
CA ASN A 52 -6.80 -1.81 6.34
C ASN A 52 -6.06 -2.59 5.25
N GLY A 53 -6.66 -2.87 4.10
CA GLY A 53 -6.13 -3.78 3.10
C GLY A 53 -4.79 -3.34 2.54
N PHE A 54 -4.62 -2.03 2.33
CA PHE A 54 -3.31 -1.47 1.95
C PHE A 54 -2.24 -1.76 3.00
N LYS A 55 -2.54 -1.49 4.28
CA LYS A 55 -1.61 -1.72 5.39
C LYS A 55 -1.32 -3.21 5.60
N ASP A 56 -2.36 -4.04 5.52
CA ASP A 56 -2.30 -5.50 5.67
C ASP A 56 -1.40 -6.10 4.57
N TYR A 57 -1.55 -5.64 3.32
CA TYR A 57 -0.65 -5.97 2.23
C TYR A 57 0.79 -5.53 2.50
N CYS A 58 1.00 -4.29 2.97
CA CYS A 58 2.33 -3.81 3.32
C CYS A 58 2.97 -4.71 4.39
N GLU A 59 2.23 -5.04 5.45
CA GLU A 59 2.71 -5.91 6.53
C GLU A 59 3.03 -7.33 6.03
N GLU A 60 2.22 -7.90 5.13
CA GLU A 60 2.48 -9.20 4.51
C GLU A 60 3.67 -9.17 3.55
N VAL A 61 3.83 -8.12 2.74
CA VAL A 61 4.96 -7.93 1.82
C VAL A 61 6.25 -7.75 2.60
N ILE A 62 6.25 -6.89 3.61
CA ILE A 62 7.38 -6.68 4.53
C ILE A 62 7.78 -7.98 5.23
N ARG A 63 6.82 -8.86 5.54
CA ARG A 63 7.09 -10.18 6.13
C ARG A 63 7.55 -11.25 5.14
N SER A 64 7.08 -11.22 3.90
CA SER A 64 7.25 -12.33 2.95
C SER A 64 8.45 -12.19 2.01
N GLN A 65 8.84 -10.97 1.61
CA GLN A 65 9.99 -10.78 0.73
C GLN A 65 10.43 -9.31 0.65
N ASP A 66 11.76 -9.12 0.64
CA ASP A 66 12.49 -7.94 0.14
C ASP A 66 12.93 -6.87 1.15
N ASP A 67 14.24 -6.90 1.44
CA ASP A 67 15.11 -5.90 2.08
C ASP A 67 14.76 -4.43 1.73
N VAL A 68 14.20 -4.19 0.54
CA VAL A 68 13.77 -2.87 0.02
C VAL A 68 12.76 -2.16 0.93
N TRP A 69 11.89 -2.90 1.62
CA TRP A 69 10.88 -2.30 2.50
C TRP A 69 11.35 -2.16 3.95
N GLN A 70 12.36 -2.95 4.37
CA GLN A 70 12.95 -2.84 5.71
C GLN A 70 13.60 -1.46 5.94
N THR A 71 14.13 -0.82 4.89
CA THR A 71 14.75 0.52 4.98
C THR A 71 13.75 1.66 5.12
N LEU A 72 12.48 1.46 4.73
CA LEU A 72 11.46 2.52 4.82
C LEU A 72 10.83 2.60 6.22
N ASN A 73 10.87 1.50 6.99
CA ASN A 73 10.53 1.48 8.40
C ASN A 73 11.69 1.96 9.29
N ASP A 74 12.92 1.99 8.76
CA ASP A 74 14.14 2.52 9.38
C ASP A 74 14.30 4.04 9.10
N ASN A 75 13.20 4.79 9.05
CA ASN A 75 13.23 6.25 8.86
C ASN A 75 12.44 6.99 9.96
N ASP A 76 12.30 6.33 11.12
CA ASP A 76 11.90 6.94 12.40
C ASP A 76 13.06 6.82 13.41
N ASP A 77 14.31 6.94 12.95
CA ASP A 77 15.47 7.12 13.82
C ASP A 77 16.41 8.17 13.20
N ASP A 78 16.70 9.20 13.99
CA ASP A 78 17.66 10.29 13.74
C ASP A 78 17.19 11.49 12.88
N ASN A 79 16.47 12.43 13.50
CA ASN A 79 16.80 13.84 13.31
C ASN A 79 16.51 14.70 14.57
N PHE A 80 17.47 14.63 15.51
CA PHE A 80 17.94 15.64 16.48
C PHE A 80 17.06 16.10 17.65
#